data_AF-A0A7Y1Y5X9-F1
#
_entry.id   AF-A0A7Y1Y5X9-F1
#
_cell.length_a   1.000
_cell.length_b   1.000
_cell.length_c   1.000
_cell.angle_alpha   90.00
_cell.angle_beta   90.00
_cell.angle_gamma   90.00
#
_symmetry.space_group_name_H-M   'P 1'
#
loop_
_entity.id
_entity.type
_entity.pdbx_description
1 polymer ?
#
loop_
_entity_poly.entity_id
_entity_poly.type
_entity_poly.pdbx_seq_one_letter_code
_entity_poly.pdbx_strand_id
1 'polypeptide(L)'
;MDFTYTDEQVMLREGARRFLGEQCGIDRVREIVETDAGFDAELWSGIAEQGWTAMHIPEEYGGAGFSYAETAFLLHEMGRVLTPVPFLSSAILAAEALLAGGSEEQKGRWLPALAAGEAVGTIAIVEPGGGWDEASVSAVAGTAGDG
;
A
#
# COMPACT_ATOMS: atom_id res chain seq x y z
N MET A 1 -10.08 29.53 5.34
CA MET A 1 -9.93 28.09 5.09
C MET A 1 -9.98 27.92 3.59
N ASP A 2 -8.92 27.37 3.01
CA ASP A 2 -8.78 27.14 1.57
C ASP A 2 -8.99 25.65 1.29
N PHE A 3 -9.85 25.33 0.33
CA PHE A 3 -10.21 23.97 -0.07
C PHE A 3 -9.81 23.68 -1.51
N THR A 4 -9.00 24.54 -2.12
CA THR A 4 -8.47 24.32 -3.46
C THR A 4 -7.31 23.33 -3.41
N TYR A 5 -7.18 22.51 -4.44
CA TYR A 5 -6.06 21.59 -4.57
C TYR A 5 -4.81 22.34 -5.03
N THR A 6 -3.65 21.90 -4.55
CA THR A 6 -2.37 22.37 -5.06
C THR A 6 -2.14 21.85 -6.47
N ASP A 7 -1.27 22.50 -7.24
CA ASP A 7 -0.90 22.04 -8.59
C ASP A 7 -0.30 20.62 -8.56
N GLU A 8 0.48 20.29 -7.53
CA GLU A 8 1.04 18.95 -7.32
C GLU A 8 -0.05 17.90 -7.10
N GLN A 9 -1.06 18.21 -6.28
CA GLN A 9 -2.20 17.32 -6.05
C GLN A 9 -3.03 17.12 -7.33
N VAL A 10 -3.21 18.17 -8.12
CA VAL A 10 -3.89 18.09 -9.43
C VAL A 10 -3.10 17.20 -10.39
N MET A 11 -1.79 17.42 -10.52
CA MET A 11 -0.92 16.61 -11.39
C MET A 11 -0.91 15.14 -10.99
N LEU A 12 -0.81 14.86 -9.68
CA LEU A 12 -0.86 13.49 -9.15
C LEU A 12 -2.17 12.81 -9.52
N ARG A 13 -3.31 13.47 -9.27
CA ARG A 13 -4.63 12.92 -9.55
C ARG A 13 -4.84 12.66 -11.04
N GLU A 14 -4.44 13.60 -11.90
CA GLU A 14 -4.58 13.46 -13.36
C GLU A 14 -3.67 12.37 -13.93
N GLY A 15 -2.43 12.28 -13.44
CA GLY A 15 -1.48 11.22 -13.79
C GLY A 15 -2.00 9.85 -13.39
N ALA A 16 -2.45 9.72 -12.14
CA ALA A 16 -3.03 8.48 -11.63
C ALA A 16 -4.28 8.06 -12.41
N ARG A 17 -5.19 9.00 -12.68
CA ARG A 17 -6.40 8.76 -13.46
C ARG A 17 -6.08 8.24 -14.86
N ARG A 18 -5.10 8.84 -15.55
CA ARG A 18 -4.71 8.45 -16.91
C ARG A 18 -4.11 7.05 -16.91
N PHE A 19 -3.08 6.85 -16.10
CA PHE A 19 -2.38 5.57 -15.99
C PHE A 19 -3.35 4.43 -15.62
N LEU A 20 -4.16 4.61 -14.57
CA LEU A 20 -5.10 3.58 -14.14
C LEU A 20 -6.24 3.37 -15.17
N GLY A 21 -6.65 4.41 -15.88
CA GLY A 21 -7.64 4.29 -16.95
C GLY A 21 -7.14 3.50 -18.16
N GLU A 22 -5.83 3.52 -18.42
CA GLU A 22 -5.19 2.76 -19.50
C GLU A 22 -4.84 1.34 -19.08
N GLN A 23 -4.40 1.14 -17.83
CA GLN A 23 -3.84 -0.14 -17.36
C GLN A 23 -4.83 -1.00 -16.56
N CYS A 24 -5.92 -0.44 -16.02
CA CYS A 24 -6.83 -1.15 -15.11
C CYS A 24 -8.28 -1.16 -15.63
N GLY A 25 -8.52 -1.94 -16.69
CA GLY A 25 -9.87 -2.17 -17.24
C GLY A 25 -10.70 -3.14 -16.39
N ILE A 26 -12.03 -2.95 -16.36
CA ILE A 26 -12.94 -3.77 -15.53
C ILE A 26 -12.87 -5.27 -15.85
N ASP A 27 -12.62 -5.64 -17.10
CA ASP A 27 -12.48 -7.04 -17.50
C ASP A 27 -11.21 -7.65 -16.88
N ARG A 28 -10.10 -6.90 -16.88
CA ARG A 28 -8.87 -7.31 -16.22
C ARG A 28 -9.06 -7.47 -14.71
N VAL A 29 -9.79 -6.56 -14.06
CA VAL A 29 -10.10 -6.68 -12.63
C VAL A 29 -10.85 -7.98 -12.34
N ARG A 30 -11.84 -8.34 -13.17
CA ARG A 30 -12.58 -9.60 -13.00
C ARG A 30 -11.68 -10.82 -13.19
N GLU A 31 -10.83 -10.82 -14.21
CA GLU A 31 -9.87 -11.89 -14.42
C GLU A 31 -8.98 -12.09 -13.18
N ILE A 32 -8.42 -11.01 -12.63
CA ILE A 32 -7.51 -11.06 -11.49
C ILE A 32 -8.17 -11.63 -10.24
N VAL A 33 -9.43 -11.27 -9.98
CA VAL A 33 -10.19 -11.78 -8.83
C VAL A 33 -10.37 -13.31 -8.89
N GLU A 34 -10.35 -13.89 -10.09
CA GLU A 34 -10.44 -15.35 -10.28
C GLU A 34 -9.08 -16.05 -10.17
N THR A 35 -7.97 -15.30 -10.10
CA THR A 35 -6.62 -15.88 -9.98
C THR A 35 -6.25 -16.21 -8.53
N ASP A 36 -5.44 -17.25 -8.36
CA ASP A 36 -4.88 -17.63 -7.05
C ASP A 36 -3.92 -16.55 -6.49
N ALA A 37 -3.31 -15.73 -7.35
CA ALA A 37 -2.41 -14.66 -6.93
C ALA A 37 -3.14 -13.56 -6.16
N GLY A 38 -4.44 -13.36 -6.43
CA GLY A 38 -5.30 -12.40 -5.73
C GLY A 38 -5.01 -10.92 -6.02
N PHE A 39 -4.03 -10.61 -6.87
CA PHE A 39 -3.74 -9.24 -7.34
C PHE A 39 -3.00 -9.23 -8.69
N ASP A 40 -3.00 -8.08 -9.35
CA ASP A 40 -2.32 -7.88 -10.64
C ASP A 40 -0.86 -7.45 -10.43
N ALA A 41 0.07 -8.40 -10.61
CA ALA A 41 1.49 -8.17 -10.42
C ALA A 41 2.11 -7.21 -11.46
N GLU A 42 1.60 -7.21 -12.69
CA GLU A 42 2.09 -6.32 -13.75
C GLU A 42 1.68 -4.87 -13.45
N LEU A 43 0.41 -4.68 -13.08
CA LEU A 43 -0.09 -3.38 -12.63
C LEU A 43 0.62 -2.89 -11.36
N TRP A 44 0.91 -3.79 -10.42
CA TRP A 44 1.68 -3.45 -9.22
C TRP A 44 3.09 -2.94 -9.55
N SER A 45 3.80 -3.60 -10.47
CA SER A 45 5.11 -3.13 -10.95
C SER A 45 5.00 -1.73 -11.55
N GLY A 46 4.02 -1.50 -12.42
CA GLY A 46 3.79 -0.18 -13.02
C GLY A 46 3.47 0.90 -11.98
N ILE A 47 2.72 0.58 -10.92
CA ILE A 47 2.46 1.50 -9.81
C ILE A 47 3.74 1.83 -9.03
N ALA A 48 4.61 0.85 -8.82
CA ALA A 48 5.90 1.05 -8.16
C ALA A 48 6.87 1.89 -9.00
N GLU A 49 6.90 1.66 -10.32
CA GLU A 49 7.71 2.46 -11.27
C GLU A 49 7.31 3.94 -11.28
N GLN A 50 6.04 4.25 -11.02
CA GLN A 50 5.54 5.62 -10.87
C GLN A 50 5.94 6.25 -9.51
N GLY A 51 6.57 5.48 -8.62
CA GLY A 51 6.98 5.91 -7.28
C GLY A 51 5.84 5.96 -6.25
N TRP A 52 4.65 5.44 -6.59
CA TRP A 52 3.48 5.61 -5.74
C TRP A 52 3.52 4.76 -4.47
N THR A 53 4.18 3.60 -4.51
CA THR A 53 4.42 2.74 -3.35
C THR A 53 5.31 3.38 -2.30
N ALA A 54 6.12 4.35 -2.70
CA ALA A 54 7.10 5.04 -1.85
C ALA A 54 6.57 6.37 -1.27
N MET A 55 5.35 6.77 -1.65
CA MET A 55 4.84 8.13 -1.42
C MET A 55 4.84 8.54 0.05
N HIS A 56 4.34 7.68 0.93
CA HIS A 56 4.24 7.97 2.37
C HIS A 56 5.50 7.60 3.16
N ILE A 57 6.43 6.87 2.55
CA ILE A 57 7.66 6.42 3.21
C ILE A 57 8.63 7.62 3.34
N PRO A 58 9.31 7.81 4.49
CA PRO A 58 10.32 8.86 4.63
C PRO A 58 11.46 8.76 3.62
N GLU A 59 12.04 9.91 3.26
CA GLU A 59 13.15 10.00 2.29
C GLU A 59 14.37 9.15 2.67
N GLU A 60 14.66 9.02 3.98
CA GLU A 60 15.79 8.21 4.47
C GLU A 60 15.67 6.71 4.13
N TYR A 61 14.44 6.25 3.86
CA TYR A 61 14.15 4.88 3.44
C TYR A 61 13.79 4.79 1.94
N GLY A 62 14.10 5.83 1.15
CA GLY A 62 13.87 5.85 -0.30
C GLY A 62 12.46 6.25 -0.73
N GLY A 63 11.68 6.87 0.17
CA GLY A 63 10.35 7.38 -0.15
C GLY A 63 10.30 8.88 -0.44
N ALA A 64 9.08 9.41 -0.58
CA ALA A 64 8.83 10.82 -0.89
C ALA A 64 8.38 11.66 0.32
N GLY A 65 8.09 11.02 1.46
CA GLY A 65 7.69 11.71 2.70
C GLY A 65 6.39 12.51 2.59
N PHE A 66 5.51 12.18 1.64
CA PHE A 66 4.23 12.87 1.48
C PHE A 66 3.28 12.55 2.62
N SER A 67 2.33 13.46 2.88
CA SER A 67 1.33 13.23 3.91
C SER A 67 0.25 12.25 3.45
N TYR A 68 -0.59 11.85 4.40
CA TYR A 68 -1.79 11.06 4.10
C TYR A 68 -2.76 11.79 3.17
N ALA A 69 -2.76 13.13 3.14
CA ALA A 69 -3.65 13.89 2.27
C ALA A 69 -3.30 13.65 0.79
N GLU A 70 -2.03 13.72 0.42
CA GLU A 70 -1.56 13.42 -0.94
C GLU A 70 -1.87 11.96 -1.32
N THR A 71 -1.58 11.05 -0.40
CA THR A 71 -1.78 9.60 -0.61
C THR A 71 -3.26 9.23 -0.77
N ALA A 72 -4.17 9.98 -0.14
CA ALA A 72 -5.61 9.79 -0.29
C ALA A 72 -6.10 10.08 -1.72
N PHE A 73 -5.46 10.98 -2.47
CA PHE A 73 -5.82 11.22 -3.88
C PHE A 73 -5.53 9.99 -4.76
N LEU A 74 -4.40 9.32 -4.53
CA LEU A 74 -4.09 8.07 -5.22
C LEU A 74 -5.10 6.99 -4.89
N LEU A 75 -5.39 6.77 -3.61
CA LEU A 75 -6.39 5.79 -3.18
C LEU A 75 -7.78 6.08 -3.77
N HIS A 76 -8.15 7.35 -3.93
CA HIS A 76 -9.41 7.73 -4.56
C HIS A 76 -9.45 7.31 -6.03
N GLU A 77 -8.39 7.59 -6.81
CA GLU A 77 -8.32 7.18 -8.21
C GLU A 77 -8.21 5.67 -8.38
N MET A 78 -7.54 4.96 -7.47
CA MET A 78 -7.50 3.50 -7.44
C MET A 78 -8.88 2.90 -7.16
N GLY A 79 -9.58 3.41 -6.14
CA GLY A 79 -10.94 2.98 -5.80
C GLY A 79 -11.93 3.19 -6.95
N ARG A 80 -11.75 4.26 -7.76
CA ARG A 80 -12.60 4.56 -8.92
C ARG A 80 -12.64 3.45 -9.96
N VAL A 81 -11.54 2.70 -10.12
CA VAL A 81 -11.43 1.61 -11.12
C VAL A 81 -11.28 0.23 -10.48
N LEU A 82 -11.45 0.12 -9.16
CA LEU A 82 -11.31 -1.13 -8.41
C LEU A 82 -9.92 -1.78 -8.59
N THR A 83 -8.86 -0.96 -8.56
CA THR A 83 -7.49 -1.42 -8.81
C THR A 83 -7.13 -2.64 -7.96
N PRO A 84 -6.90 -3.82 -8.56
CA PRO A 84 -6.73 -5.07 -7.83
C PRO A 84 -5.26 -5.25 -7.43
N VAL A 85 -4.78 -4.39 -6.53
CA VAL A 85 -3.38 -4.37 -6.07
C VAL A 85 -3.30 -4.19 -4.56
N PRO A 86 -2.22 -4.67 -3.89
CA PRO A 86 -2.09 -4.62 -2.44
C PRO A 86 -1.65 -3.25 -1.93
N PHE A 87 -2.10 -2.14 -2.54
CA PHE A 87 -1.59 -0.80 -2.22
C PHE A 87 -1.93 -0.39 -0.79
N LEU A 88 -3.19 -0.51 -0.38
CA LEU A 88 -3.60 -0.15 0.97
C LEU A 88 -2.94 -1.06 2.03
N SER A 89 -2.95 -2.37 1.82
CA SER A 89 -2.37 -3.32 2.80
C SER A 89 -0.85 -3.18 2.92
N SER A 90 -0.16 -2.92 1.81
CA SER A 90 1.30 -2.91 1.74
C SER A 90 1.87 -1.51 1.91
N ALA A 91 1.67 -0.64 0.92
CA ALA A 91 2.32 0.68 0.86
C ALA A 91 1.84 1.62 1.96
N ILE A 92 0.66 1.37 2.54
CA ILE A 92 0.10 2.17 3.63
C ILE A 92 0.22 1.43 4.96
N LEU A 93 -0.53 0.35 5.15
CA LEU A 93 -0.67 -0.27 6.47
C LEU A 93 0.62 -0.96 6.96
N ALA A 94 1.27 -1.75 6.10
CA ALA A 94 2.50 -2.44 6.47
C ALA A 94 3.68 -1.46 6.65
N ALA A 95 3.79 -0.46 5.77
CA ALA A 95 4.79 0.60 5.90
C ALA A 95 4.61 1.39 7.21
N GLU A 96 3.37 1.81 7.53
CA GLU A 96 3.08 2.55 8.76
C GLU A 96 3.37 1.71 10.01
N ALA A 97 3.02 0.42 10.02
CA ALA A 97 3.32 -0.44 11.15
C ALA A 97 4.84 -0.57 11.42
N LEU A 98 5.64 -0.64 10.35
CA LEU A 98 7.11 -0.63 10.46
C LEU A 98 7.64 0.73 10.95
N LEU A 99 7.07 1.84 10.47
CA LEU A 99 7.45 3.18 10.92
C LEU A 99 7.13 3.39 12.40
N ALA A 100 5.95 2.96 12.83
CA ALA A 100 5.45 3.13 14.18
C ALA A 100 6.11 2.19 15.20
N GLY A 101 6.44 0.96 14.81
CA GLY A 101 6.85 -0.10 15.74
C GLY A 101 8.10 -0.89 15.39
N GLY A 102 8.68 -0.68 14.20
CA GLY A 102 9.89 -1.40 13.76
C GLY A 102 11.17 -0.92 14.45
N SER A 103 12.13 -1.82 14.62
CA SER A 103 13.51 -1.44 14.93
C SER A 103 14.18 -0.76 13.72
N GLU A 104 15.28 -0.05 13.93
CA GLU A 104 16.01 0.58 12.82
C GLU A 104 16.52 -0.44 11.79
N GLU A 105 16.90 -1.64 12.24
CA GLU A 105 17.27 -2.74 11.34
C GLU A 105 16.07 -3.23 10.52
N GLN A 106 14.88 -3.32 11.13
CA GLN A 106 13.66 -3.74 10.43
C GLN A 106 13.22 -2.67 9.42
N LYS A 107 13.22 -1.40 9.82
CA LYS A 107 12.89 -0.27 8.95
C LYS A 107 13.85 -0.19 7.76
N GLY A 108 15.15 -0.18 8.02
CA GLY A 108 16.19 -0.12 7.00
C GLY A 108 16.18 -1.32 6.03
N ARG A 109 15.69 -2.48 6.48
CA ARG A 109 15.51 -3.65 5.61
C ARG A 109 14.25 -3.59 4.77
N TRP A 110 13.10 -3.29 5.37
CA TRP A 110 11.79 -3.53 4.76
C TRP A 110 11.18 -2.30 4.09
N LEU A 111 11.38 -1.10 4.64
CA LEU A 111 10.81 0.11 4.06
C LEU A 111 11.35 0.39 2.64
N PRO A 112 12.65 0.23 2.35
CA PRO A 112 13.14 0.38 0.97
C PRO A 112 12.53 -0.65 0.00
N ALA A 113 12.35 -1.90 0.44
CA ALA A 113 11.75 -2.94 -0.38
C ALA A 113 10.26 -2.70 -0.66
N LEU A 114 9.52 -2.17 0.33
CA LEU A 114 8.12 -1.74 0.17
C LEU A 114 8.03 -0.51 -0.75
N ALA A 115 8.94 0.46 -0.58
CA ALA A 115 9.02 1.65 -1.42
C ALA A 115 9.25 1.28 -2.88
N ALA A 116 10.13 0.33 -3.15
CA ALA A 116 10.42 -0.17 -4.50
C ALA A 116 9.34 -1.10 -5.08
N GLY A 117 8.33 -1.49 -4.29
CA GLY A 117 7.32 -2.47 -4.70
C GLY A 117 7.83 -3.91 -4.80
N GLU A 118 9.08 -4.18 -4.40
CA GLU A 118 9.72 -5.50 -4.42
C GLU A 118 9.21 -6.41 -3.30
N ALA A 119 8.73 -5.82 -2.21
CA ALA A 119 8.04 -6.52 -1.14
C ALA A 119 6.56 -6.12 -1.09
N VAL A 120 5.72 -7.09 -0.74
CA VAL A 120 4.30 -6.87 -0.42
C VAL A 120 4.07 -7.25 1.04
N GLY A 121 3.64 -6.28 1.82
CA GLY A 121 3.29 -6.43 3.23
C GLY A 121 1.80 -6.44 3.47
N THR A 122 1.41 -6.91 4.66
CA THR A 122 0.06 -6.77 5.19
C THR A 122 0.10 -6.78 6.72
N ILE A 123 -1.03 -6.42 7.32
CA ILE A 123 -1.26 -6.52 8.75
C ILE A 123 -2.23 -7.69 9.01
N ALA A 124 -1.76 -8.68 9.78
CA ALA A 124 -2.51 -9.88 10.10
C ALA A 124 -3.15 -9.76 11.50
N ILE A 125 -4.31 -9.11 11.56
CA ILE A 125 -5.09 -8.95 12.81
C ILE A 125 -6.35 -9.83 12.82
N VAL A 126 -6.98 -10.01 11.66
CA VAL A 126 -8.30 -10.67 11.58
C VAL A 126 -8.14 -12.19 11.62
N GLU A 127 -8.77 -12.82 12.62
CA GLU A 127 -8.82 -14.26 12.83
C GLU A 127 -10.16 -14.90 12.41
N PRO A 128 -10.27 -16.24 12.37
CA PRO A 128 -11.54 -16.92 12.18
C PRO A 128 -12.61 -16.42 13.17
N GLY A 129 -13.60 -15.69 12.65
CA GLY A 129 -14.60 -14.97 13.46
C GLY A 129 -14.82 -13.52 13.00
N GLY A 130 -13.85 -12.93 12.29
CA GLY A 130 -14.00 -11.65 11.60
C GLY A 130 -13.96 -10.42 12.52
N GLY A 131 -13.44 -10.57 13.74
CA GLY A 131 -13.22 -9.45 14.65
C GLY A 131 -12.07 -8.55 14.18
N TRP A 132 -12.19 -7.26 14.46
CA TRP A 132 -11.19 -6.22 14.16
C TRP A 132 -10.62 -5.57 15.43
N ASP A 133 -11.09 -6.01 16.61
CA ASP A 133 -10.61 -5.51 17.89
C ASP A 133 -9.51 -6.41 18.45
N GLU A 134 -8.68 -5.86 19.35
CA GLU A 134 -7.62 -6.60 20.03
C GLU A 134 -8.14 -7.85 20.75
N ALA A 135 -9.34 -7.76 21.33
CA ALA A 135 -9.95 -8.85 22.09
C ALA A 135 -10.31 -10.07 21.21
N SER A 136 -10.39 -9.89 19.90
CA SER A 136 -10.66 -10.95 18.92
C SER A 136 -9.43 -11.74 18.49
N VAL A 137 -8.22 -11.30 18.87
CA VAL A 137 -6.96 -11.99 18.57
C VAL A 137 -6.73 -13.11 19.60
N SER A 138 -6.65 -14.35 19.14
CA SER A 138 -6.34 -15.55 19.94
C SER A 138 -4.97 -16.14 19.64
N ALA A 139 -4.29 -15.65 18.59
CA ALA A 139 -2.92 -16.01 18.25
C ALA A 139 -1.98 -15.76 19.42
N VAL A 140 -1.26 -16.80 19.82
CA VAL A 140 -0.27 -16.75 20.91
C VAL A 140 1.12 -16.92 20.36
N ALA A 141 2.04 -16.04 20.77
CA ALA A 141 3.47 -16.18 20.55
C ALA A 141 4.12 -16.64 21.87
N GLY A 142 4.89 -17.72 21.81
CA GLY A 142 5.73 -18.19 22.91
C GLY A 142 7.19 -18.24 22.47
N THR A 143 8.12 -18.18 23.41
CA THR A 143 9.55 -18.23 23.09
C THR A 143 10.04 -19.67 22.90
N ALA A 144 10.79 -19.92 21.83
CA ALA A 144 11.37 -21.22 21.50
C ALA A 144 12.80 -21.08 20.91
N GLY A 145 13.81 -21.08 21.79
CA GLY A 145 15.21 -20.93 21.38
C GLY A 145 15.60 -19.46 21.29
N ASP A 146 16.06 -19.02 20.12
CA ASP A 146 16.37 -17.63 19.79
C ASP A 146 15.16 -16.82 19.27
N GLY A 147 13.97 -17.44 19.23
CA GLY A 147 12.69 -16.82 18.88
C GLY A 147 11.52 -17.52 19.56
#